data_AF-A0A960XYU0-F1
#
_entry.id   AF-A0A960XYU0-F1
#
_cell.length_a   1.000
_cell.length_b   1.000
_cell.length_c   1.000
_cell.angle_alpha   90.00
_cell.angle_beta   90.00
_cell.angle_gamma   90.00
#
_symmetry.space_group_name_H-M   'P 1'
#
loop_
_entity.id
_entity.type
_entity.pdbx_description
1 polymer ?
#
loop_
_entity_poly.entity_id
_entity_poly.type
_entity_poly.pdbx_seq_one_letter_code
_entity_poly.pdbx_strand_id
1 'polypeptide(L)'
;MKKALLHNRILRLCSLLSVLTATCAVPGSAMGTLQIQGNFQVPASEREEIIVTLPAAYGLGAGDRIMEDPGMFGHEDRTWRLKADANGAFTVTNIETVYHVTICLLPPLGAFPEQPPLPFYLIRFPQNEKEVYLVGPSPAGPAYKVLDPDSKAEIQPSQAEWILENLEYLPIDEGRGWLLKFSVSRNARTLSFEAPE
;
A
#
# COMPACT_ATOMS: atom_id res chain seq x y z
N MET A 1 -20.36 -11.36 59.96
CA MET A 1 -20.90 -11.99 58.72
C MET A 1 -21.13 -11.05 57.53
N LYS A 2 -21.50 -9.76 57.70
CA LYS A 2 -21.78 -8.86 56.54
C LYS A 2 -20.57 -8.51 55.66
N LYS A 3 -19.34 -8.46 56.20
CA LYS A 3 -18.12 -8.11 55.43
C LYS A 3 -17.70 -9.18 54.40
N ALA A 4 -17.89 -10.46 54.70
CA ALA A 4 -17.55 -11.57 53.80
C ALA A 4 -18.46 -11.61 52.55
N LEU A 5 -19.72 -11.19 52.70
CA LEU A 5 -20.72 -11.16 51.63
C LEU A 5 -20.47 -10.00 50.64
N LEU A 6 -19.91 -8.88 51.11
CA LEU A 6 -19.55 -7.72 50.28
C LEU A 6 -18.31 -8.00 49.43
N HIS A 7 -17.30 -8.66 50.01
CA HIS A 7 -16.05 -9.02 49.32
C HIS A 7 -16.30 -10.00 48.15
N ASN A 8 -17.18 -10.98 48.34
CA ASN A 8 -17.53 -11.96 47.30
C ASN A 8 -18.32 -11.33 46.13
N ARG A 9 -19.08 -10.25 46.39
CA ARG A 9 -19.78 -9.49 45.34
C ARG A 9 -18.83 -8.62 44.52
N ILE A 10 -17.85 -7.97 45.16
CA ILE A 10 -16.85 -7.16 44.47
C ILE A 10 -15.94 -8.05 43.60
N LEU A 11 -15.48 -9.20 44.12
CA LEU A 11 -14.66 -10.14 43.35
C LEU A 11 -15.39 -10.65 42.11
N ARG A 12 -16.68 -11.01 42.24
CA ARG A 12 -17.52 -11.45 41.11
C ARG A 12 -17.73 -10.34 40.07
N LEU A 13 -17.88 -9.09 40.51
CA LEU A 13 -18.01 -7.94 39.62
C LEU A 13 -16.71 -7.69 38.84
N CYS A 14 -15.55 -7.76 39.51
CA CYS A 14 -14.25 -7.61 38.87
C CYS A 14 -13.93 -8.74 37.87
N SER A 15 -14.32 -9.98 38.16
CA SER A 15 -14.18 -11.10 37.21
C SER A 15 -15.13 -10.98 36.00
N LEU A 16 -16.33 -10.42 36.17
CA LEU A 16 -17.21 -10.13 35.02
C LEU A 16 -16.67 -8.97 34.17
N LEU A 17 -16.11 -7.94 34.82
CA LEU A 17 -15.55 -6.78 34.12
C LEU A 17 -14.29 -7.16 33.33
N SER A 18 -13.44 -8.05 33.86
CA SER A 18 -12.24 -8.53 33.17
C SER A 18 -12.53 -9.45 31.98
N VAL A 19 -13.62 -10.24 32.03
CA VAL A 19 -14.10 -11.00 30.86
C VAL A 19 -14.70 -10.08 29.79
N LEU A 20 -15.39 -9.00 30.18
CA LEU A 20 -15.92 -7.99 29.25
C LEU A 20 -14.84 -7.13 28.58
N THR A 21 -13.68 -6.94 29.21
CA THR A 21 -12.54 -6.22 28.61
C THR A 21 -11.62 -7.10 27.77
N ALA A 22 -11.73 -8.43 27.88
CA ALA A 22 -10.82 -9.39 27.25
C ALA A 22 -11.28 -9.92 25.88
N THR A 23 -12.48 -9.56 25.43
CA THR A 23 -12.97 -9.94 24.10
C THR A 23 -13.65 -8.70 23.50
N CYS A 24 -13.36 -8.28 22.28
CA CYS A 24 -13.63 -9.11 21.12
C CYS A 24 -13.13 -8.40 19.84
N ALA A 25 -11.92 -8.71 19.40
CA ALA A 25 -11.54 -8.48 18.01
C ALA A 25 -11.55 -9.84 17.31
N VAL A 26 -12.38 -10.02 16.29
CA VAL A 26 -12.37 -11.24 15.46
C VAL A 26 -11.56 -10.94 14.20
N PRO A 27 -10.56 -11.75 13.86
CA PRO A 27 -9.89 -11.63 12.58
C PRO A 27 -10.89 -11.93 11.46
N GLY A 28 -10.98 -11.02 10.51
CA GLY A 28 -11.72 -11.21 9.26
C GLY A 28 -10.80 -10.99 8.07
N SER A 29 -11.28 -11.40 6.91
CA SER A 29 -10.63 -11.13 5.62
C SER A 29 -11.68 -10.60 4.66
N ALA A 30 -11.30 -9.61 3.87
CA ALA A 30 -12.13 -9.08 2.79
C ALA A 30 -11.32 -9.08 1.48
N MET A 31 -12.03 -9.16 0.36
CA MET A 31 -11.42 -9.03 -0.97
C MET A 31 -11.62 -7.61 -1.46
N GLY A 32 -10.58 -7.07 -2.08
CA GLY A 32 -10.62 -5.78 -2.74
C GLY A 32 -9.96 -5.84 -4.12
N THR A 33 -10.32 -4.89 -4.97
CA THR A 33 -9.75 -4.77 -6.31
C THR A 33 -8.74 -3.65 -6.34
N LEU A 34 -7.55 -3.90 -6.89
CA LEU A 34 -6.61 -2.85 -7.22
C LEU A 34 -6.51 -2.68 -8.74
N GLN A 35 -6.28 -1.45 -9.17
CA GLN A 35 -5.98 -1.09 -10.55
C GLN A 35 -4.83 -0.10 -10.59
N ILE A 36 -4.05 -0.14 -11.66
CA ILE A 36 -3.00 0.83 -11.93
C ILE A 36 -3.22 1.35 -13.35
N GLN A 37 -3.15 2.66 -13.50
CA GLN A 37 -3.21 3.34 -14.79
C GLN A 37 -2.15 4.43 -14.83
N GLY A 38 -1.45 4.52 -15.94
CA GLY A 38 -0.61 5.68 -16.16
C GLY A 38 -0.27 5.92 -17.61
N ASN A 39 0.50 6.98 -17.82
CA ASN A 39 0.91 7.42 -19.14
C ASN A 39 2.32 8.00 -19.13
N PHE A 40 3.14 7.61 -20.10
CA PHE A 40 4.43 8.21 -20.36
C PHE A 40 4.27 9.53 -21.13
N GLN A 41 4.87 10.59 -20.62
CA GLN A 41 4.96 11.92 -21.24
C GLN A 41 6.33 12.14 -21.92
N VAL A 42 6.94 11.07 -22.43
CA VAL A 42 8.23 11.10 -23.15
C VAL A 42 8.06 10.63 -24.59
N PRO A 43 9.05 10.79 -25.49
CA PRO A 43 9.00 10.24 -26.85
C PRO A 43 8.89 8.72 -26.85
N ALA A 44 8.29 8.12 -27.90
CA ALA A 44 8.04 6.68 -27.98
C ALA A 44 9.31 5.80 -27.86
N SER A 45 10.48 6.33 -28.23
CA SER A 45 11.78 5.66 -28.06
C SER A 45 12.17 5.43 -26.60
N GLU A 46 11.53 6.13 -25.66
CA GLU A 46 11.82 6.06 -24.22
C GLU A 46 10.65 5.39 -23.45
N ARG A 47 9.60 4.95 -24.15
CA ARG A 47 8.39 4.32 -23.59
C ARG A 47 8.49 2.81 -23.67
N GLU A 48 9.26 2.21 -22.79
CA GLU A 48 9.50 0.77 -22.90
C GLU A 48 8.68 -0.04 -21.90
N GLU A 49 8.98 0.09 -20.62
CA GLU A 49 8.40 -0.79 -19.60
C GLU A 49 8.48 -0.11 -18.22
N ILE A 50 7.45 -0.36 -17.40
CA ILE A 50 7.44 -0.03 -15.98
C ILE A 50 7.16 -1.31 -15.19
N ILE A 51 7.92 -1.51 -14.13
CA ILE A 51 7.74 -2.63 -13.21
C ILE A 51 7.09 -2.08 -11.95
N VAL A 52 5.90 -2.58 -11.62
CA VAL A 52 5.18 -2.21 -10.40
C VAL A 52 5.09 -3.43 -9.49
N THR A 53 5.50 -3.29 -8.25
CA THR A 53 5.41 -4.34 -7.23
C THR A 53 4.52 -3.88 -6.10
N LEU A 54 3.50 -4.68 -5.77
CA LEU A 54 2.74 -4.59 -4.55
C LEU A 54 3.43 -5.49 -3.51
N PRO A 55 3.99 -4.92 -2.43
CA PRO A 55 4.70 -5.72 -1.45
C PRO A 55 3.77 -6.64 -0.66
N ALA A 56 4.28 -7.80 -0.24
CA ALA A 56 3.57 -8.81 0.55
C ALA A 56 2.99 -8.26 1.86
N ALA A 57 3.56 -7.17 2.38
CA ALA A 57 3.06 -6.51 3.59
C ALA A 57 1.72 -5.75 3.38
N TYR A 58 1.26 -5.58 2.13
CA TYR A 58 -0.04 -5.00 1.85
C TYR A 58 -1.16 -6.00 2.15
N GLY A 59 -2.23 -5.52 2.78
CA GLY A 59 -3.33 -6.38 3.21
C GLY A 59 -3.09 -7.11 4.53
N LEU A 60 -1.90 -7.03 5.13
CA LEU A 60 -1.68 -7.55 6.49
C LEU A 60 -2.35 -6.67 7.55
N GLY A 61 -2.98 -7.33 8.53
CA GLY A 61 -3.57 -6.68 9.69
C GLY A 61 -2.50 -6.12 10.64
N ALA A 62 -2.89 -5.23 11.54
CA ALA A 62 -1.96 -4.63 12.51
C ALA A 62 -1.27 -5.67 13.42
N GLY A 63 -1.97 -6.77 13.75
CA GLY A 63 -1.38 -7.89 14.52
C GLY A 63 -0.41 -8.74 13.69
N ASP A 64 -0.72 -8.96 12.41
CA ASP A 64 0.09 -9.80 11.51
C ASP A 64 1.42 -9.12 11.17
N ARG A 65 1.43 -7.79 11.09
CA ARG A 65 2.65 -6.98 10.91
C ARG A 65 3.67 -7.13 12.04
N ILE A 66 3.22 -7.49 13.25
CA ILE A 66 4.12 -7.70 14.41
C ILE A 66 4.86 -9.03 14.28
N MET A 67 4.33 -10.00 13.53
CA MET A 67 4.99 -11.28 13.30
C MET A 67 6.02 -11.26 12.15
N GLU A 68 6.23 -10.09 11.52
CA GLU A 68 7.27 -9.72 10.54
C GLU A 68 7.45 -10.60 9.28
N ASP A 69 6.77 -11.74 9.16
CA ASP A 69 6.81 -12.61 7.98
C ASP A 69 5.45 -12.69 7.27
N PRO A 70 5.23 -11.87 6.22
CA PRO A 70 4.05 -11.93 5.37
C PRO A 70 3.78 -13.31 4.75
N GLY A 71 4.84 -14.09 4.48
CA GLY A 71 4.74 -15.40 3.83
C GLY A 71 3.99 -16.42 4.69
N MET A 72 4.06 -16.28 6.02
CA MET A 72 3.30 -17.12 6.96
C MET A 72 1.78 -16.96 6.83
N PHE A 73 1.33 -15.86 6.21
CA PHE A 73 -0.08 -15.55 5.96
C PHE A 73 -0.46 -15.79 4.48
N GLY A 74 0.43 -16.37 3.68
CA GLY A 74 0.21 -16.59 2.25
C GLY A 74 0.26 -15.30 1.41
N HIS A 75 0.87 -14.23 1.94
CA HIS A 75 1.11 -13.00 1.19
C HIS A 75 2.50 -13.05 0.55
N GLU A 76 2.56 -12.72 -0.73
CA GLU A 76 3.78 -12.67 -1.51
C GLU A 76 3.84 -11.34 -2.28
N ASP A 77 5.06 -10.91 -2.61
CA ASP A 77 5.25 -9.75 -3.48
C ASP A 77 4.64 -10.05 -4.84
N ARG A 78 3.79 -9.14 -5.32
CA ARG A 78 3.16 -9.27 -6.63
C ARG A 78 3.74 -8.22 -7.56
N THR A 79 4.40 -8.68 -8.62
CA THR A 79 5.06 -7.80 -9.58
C THR A 79 4.40 -7.88 -10.95
N TRP A 80 4.10 -6.72 -11.53
CA TRP A 80 3.61 -6.57 -12.89
C TRP A 80 4.63 -5.81 -13.74
N ARG A 81 4.94 -6.35 -14.91
CA ARG A 81 5.70 -5.67 -15.95
C ARG A 81 4.73 -5.11 -16.97
N LEU A 82 4.59 -3.80 -17.02
CA LEU A 82 3.62 -3.11 -17.86
C LEU A 82 4.35 -2.45 -19.01
N LYS A 83 3.99 -2.83 -20.24
CA LYS A 83 4.48 -2.18 -21.45
C LYS A 83 3.51 -1.07 -21.85
N ALA A 84 4.08 0.07 -22.25
CA ALA A 84 3.28 1.17 -22.75
C ALA A 84 2.75 0.86 -24.16
N ASP A 85 1.54 1.34 -24.46
CA ASP A 85 0.98 1.29 -25.80
C ASP A 85 1.57 2.38 -26.71
N ALA A 86 1.09 2.47 -27.96
CA ALA A 86 1.54 3.47 -28.93
C ALA A 86 1.34 4.93 -28.45
N ASN A 87 0.37 5.17 -27.56
CA ASN A 87 0.09 6.48 -26.99
C ASN A 87 0.88 6.74 -25.71
N GLY A 88 1.60 5.73 -25.19
CA GLY A 88 2.34 5.79 -23.95
C GLY A 88 1.53 5.35 -22.72
N ALA A 89 0.29 4.89 -22.91
CA ALA A 89 -0.55 4.47 -21.81
C ALA A 89 -0.20 3.04 -21.36
N PHE A 90 -0.27 2.80 -20.06
CA PHE A 90 -0.13 1.47 -19.48
C PHE A 90 -1.20 1.26 -18.42
N THR A 91 -1.65 0.02 -18.27
CA THR A 91 -2.65 -0.33 -17.27
C THR A 91 -2.51 -1.77 -16.82
N VAL A 92 -2.88 -2.02 -15.57
CA VAL A 92 -3.24 -3.34 -15.07
C VAL A 92 -4.56 -3.21 -14.34
N THR A 93 -5.49 -4.09 -14.70
CA THR A 93 -6.84 -4.14 -14.16
C THR A 93 -7.04 -5.42 -13.36
N ASN A 94 -8.06 -5.42 -12.49
CA ASN A 94 -8.51 -6.61 -11.75
C ASN A 94 -7.44 -7.29 -10.90
N ILE A 95 -6.62 -6.52 -10.17
CA ILE A 95 -5.69 -7.08 -9.19
C ILE A 95 -6.50 -7.44 -7.93
N GLU A 96 -7.00 -8.67 -7.88
CA GLU A 96 -7.73 -9.17 -6.72
C GLU A 96 -6.78 -9.36 -5.53
N THR A 97 -7.02 -8.67 -4.43
CA THR A 97 -6.16 -8.71 -3.24
C THR A 97 -6.98 -8.99 -2.00
N VAL A 98 -6.48 -9.89 -1.15
CA VAL A 98 -7.07 -10.19 0.15
C VAL A 98 -6.45 -9.27 1.17
N TYR A 99 -7.28 -8.63 2.00
CA TYR A 99 -6.82 -7.83 3.13
C TYR A 99 -7.47 -8.28 4.42
N HIS A 100 -6.67 -8.28 5.48
CA HIS A 100 -7.03 -8.68 6.82
C HIS A 100 -7.66 -7.48 7.52
N VAL A 101 -8.84 -7.71 8.08
CA VAL A 101 -9.63 -6.71 8.80
C VAL A 101 -9.81 -7.15 10.24
N THR A 102 -9.60 -6.23 11.16
CA THR A 102 -9.90 -6.48 12.58
C THR A 102 -11.34 -6.05 12.84
N ILE A 103 -12.23 -7.01 13.10
CA ILE A 103 -13.63 -6.72 13.40
C ILE A 103 -13.79 -6.53 14.91
N CYS A 104 -14.13 -5.32 15.35
CA CYS A 104 -14.49 -5.06 16.74
C CYS A 104 -15.91 -5.57 17.02
N LEU A 105 -16.07 -6.52 17.96
CA LEU A 105 -17.40 -6.97 18.40
C LEU A 105 -17.98 -6.10 19.55
N LEU A 106 -17.27 -5.08 20.02
CA LEU A 106 -17.81 -4.08 20.95
C LEU A 106 -18.38 -2.86 20.20
N PRO A 107 -19.45 -2.21 20.71
CA PRO A 107 -20.15 -1.15 20.00
C PRO A 107 -19.27 0.02 19.53
N PRO A 108 -19.50 0.55 18.31
CA PRO A 108 -20.56 0.16 17.39
C PRO A 108 -20.27 -1.22 16.77
N LEU A 109 -21.20 -2.15 16.95
CA LEU A 109 -21.08 -3.54 16.52
C LEU A 109 -20.82 -3.58 15.02
N GLY A 110 -19.78 -4.31 14.60
CA GLY A 110 -19.61 -4.65 13.17
C GLY A 110 -19.11 -3.50 12.30
N ALA A 111 -18.19 -2.66 12.79
CA ALA A 111 -17.45 -1.76 11.93
C ALA A 111 -16.56 -2.57 10.97
N PHE A 112 -17.14 -2.98 9.84
CA PHE A 112 -16.39 -3.43 8.69
C PHE A 112 -15.76 -2.18 8.06
N PRO A 113 -14.44 -2.18 7.77
CA PRO A 113 -13.89 -1.09 6.99
C PRO A 113 -14.61 -1.07 5.64
N GLU A 114 -15.30 0.04 5.35
CA GLU A 114 -16.07 0.23 4.12
C GLU A 114 -15.16 0.19 2.88
N GLN A 115 -13.87 0.44 3.06
CA GLN A 115 -12.87 0.49 2.01
C GLN A 115 -11.61 -0.29 2.41
N PRO A 116 -10.93 -0.94 1.44
CA PRO A 116 -9.61 -1.51 1.68
C PRO A 116 -8.62 -0.43 2.12
N PRO A 117 -7.55 -0.79 2.85
CA PRO A 117 -6.47 0.14 3.15
C PRO A 117 -5.83 0.64 1.85
N LEU A 118 -5.42 1.92 1.83
CA LEU A 118 -4.68 2.48 0.69
C LEU A 118 -3.36 1.71 0.50
N PRO A 119 -3.06 1.24 -0.73
CA PRO A 119 -1.84 0.51 -1.01
C PRO A 119 -0.62 1.42 -1.05
N PHE A 120 0.54 0.78 -0.98
CA PHE A 120 1.80 1.37 -1.40
C PHE A 120 2.43 0.45 -2.43
N TYR A 121 3.17 1.02 -3.37
CA TYR A 121 3.77 0.31 -4.48
C TYR A 121 5.26 0.65 -4.58
N LEU A 122 6.04 -0.32 -5.04
CA LEU A 122 7.40 -0.11 -5.50
C LEU A 122 7.37 -0.05 -7.02
N ILE A 123 7.78 1.08 -7.58
CA ILE A 123 7.86 1.28 -9.04
C ILE A 123 9.32 1.30 -9.46
N ARG A 124 9.65 0.60 -10.53
CA ARG A 124 11.00 0.54 -11.12
C ARG A 124 10.93 0.69 -12.63
N PHE A 125 11.98 1.29 -13.19
CA PHE A 125 12.15 1.43 -14.63
C PHE A 125 13.33 0.56 -15.05
N PRO A 126 13.16 -0.44 -15.95
CA PRO A 126 14.24 -1.35 -16.33
C PRO A 126 15.49 -0.67 -16.89
N GLN A 127 15.35 0.54 -17.43
CA GLN A 127 16.43 1.36 -17.98
C GLN A 127 17.31 1.95 -16.88
N ASN A 128 16.81 2.02 -15.64
CA ASN A 128 17.53 2.56 -14.50
C ASN A 128 17.37 1.64 -13.29
N GLU A 129 18.34 0.74 -13.11
CA GLU A 129 18.36 -0.19 -11.99
C GLU A 129 18.72 0.46 -10.65
N LYS A 130 19.16 1.73 -10.64
CA LYS A 130 19.62 2.44 -9.43
C LYS A 130 18.51 3.17 -8.70
N GLU A 131 17.28 3.13 -9.21
CA GLU A 131 16.16 3.88 -8.65
C GLU A 131 14.96 2.95 -8.40
N VAL A 132 14.42 3.04 -7.18
CA VAL A 132 13.15 2.43 -6.79
C VAL A 132 12.26 3.51 -6.21
N TYR A 133 11.05 3.63 -6.75
CA TYR A 133 10.08 4.62 -6.38
C TYR A 133 9.08 4.01 -5.40
N LEU A 134 9.16 4.40 -4.13
CA LEU A 134 8.18 4.02 -3.12
C LEU A 134 7.00 4.98 -3.17
N VAL A 135 5.90 4.53 -3.75
CA VAL A 135 4.65 5.28 -3.91
C VAL A 135 3.68 4.92 -2.79
N GLY A 136 3.12 5.89 -2.10
CA GLY A 136 2.17 5.61 -1.02
C GLY A 136 1.32 6.81 -0.59
N PRO A 137 0.36 6.60 0.31
CA PRO A 137 -0.45 7.69 0.86
C PRO A 137 0.39 8.61 1.74
N SER A 138 0.15 9.92 1.67
CA SER A 138 0.68 10.93 2.59
C SER A 138 -0.43 11.85 3.11
N PRO A 139 -0.20 12.62 4.19
CA PRO A 139 -1.20 13.54 4.73
C PRO A 139 -1.71 14.59 3.72
N ALA A 140 -0.90 14.97 2.74
CA ALA A 140 -1.24 15.97 1.73
C ALA A 140 -1.80 15.37 0.42
N GLY A 141 -1.97 14.04 0.36
CA GLY A 141 -2.26 13.30 -0.85
C GLY A 141 -1.20 12.23 -1.12
N PRO A 142 -1.37 11.37 -2.13
CA PRO A 142 -0.35 10.38 -2.47
C PRO A 142 0.96 11.05 -2.85
N ALA A 143 2.06 10.47 -2.40
CA ALA A 143 3.41 10.96 -2.63
C ALA A 143 4.33 9.78 -2.93
N TYR A 144 5.54 10.09 -3.38
CA TYR A 144 6.58 9.08 -3.57
C TYR A 144 7.92 9.54 -3.03
N LYS A 145 8.77 8.55 -2.75
CA LYS A 145 10.19 8.72 -2.45
C LYS A 145 10.99 7.91 -3.46
N VAL A 146 12.18 8.40 -3.80
CA VAL A 146 13.12 7.67 -4.66
C VAL A 146 14.20 7.10 -3.77
N LEU A 147 14.50 5.81 -3.93
CA LEU A 147 15.47 5.09 -3.13
C LEU A 147 16.51 4.44 -4.05
N ASP A 148 17.76 4.47 -3.63
CA ASP A 148 18.80 3.59 -4.17
C ASP A 148 18.57 2.17 -3.62
N PRO A 149 18.39 1.13 -4.47
CA PRO A 149 18.02 -0.21 -3.99
C PRO A 149 19.12 -0.90 -3.18
N ASP A 150 20.39 -0.59 -3.45
CA ASP A 150 21.54 -1.26 -2.82
C ASP A 150 21.79 -0.69 -1.42
N SER A 151 21.84 0.64 -1.33
CA SER A 151 22.12 1.37 -0.08
C SER A 151 20.87 1.68 0.74
N LYS A 152 19.68 1.62 0.11
CA LYS A 152 18.39 2.06 0.67
C LYS A 152 18.35 3.55 1.02
N ALA A 153 19.32 4.33 0.53
CA ALA A 153 19.38 5.76 0.75
C ALA A 153 18.32 6.49 -0.09
N GLU A 154 17.75 7.56 0.45
CA GLU A 154 16.78 8.39 -0.27
C GLU A 154 17.51 9.28 -1.30
N ILE A 155 17.13 9.15 -2.56
CA ILE A 155 17.57 9.99 -3.68
C ILE A 155 16.63 11.19 -3.75
N GLN A 156 17.20 12.39 -3.87
CA GLN A 156 16.38 13.60 -4.00
C GLN A 156 15.64 13.56 -5.35
N PRO A 157 14.34 13.92 -5.42
CA PRO A 157 13.58 13.91 -6.67
C PRO A 157 14.21 14.73 -7.80
N SER A 158 14.98 15.77 -7.46
CA SER A 158 15.71 16.60 -8.42
C SER A 158 16.89 15.89 -9.11
N GLN A 159 17.36 14.78 -8.52
CA GLN A 159 18.45 13.95 -9.01
C GLN A 159 17.96 12.65 -9.65
N ALA A 160 16.72 12.25 -9.38
CA ALA A 160 16.10 11.06 -9.96
C ALA A 160 15.89 11.25 -11.47
N GLU A 161 16.07 10.18 -12.24
CA GLU A 161 15.92 10.22 -13.70
C GLU A 161 14.46 10.37 -14.11
N TRP A 162 13.55 9.66 -13.45
CA TRP A 162 12.13 9.72 -13.73
C TRP A 162 11.37 10.53 -12.67
N ILE A 163 10.30 11.19 -13.11
CA ILE A 163 9.40 11.95 -12.25
C ILE A 163 8.00 11.33 -12.39
N LEU A 164 7.40 11.00 -11.24
CA LEU A 164 6.00 10.61 -11.18
C LEU A 164 5.15 11.86 -10.93
N GLU A 165 4.24 12.15 -11.86
CA GLU A 165 3.38 13.33 -11.85
C GLU A 165 1.91 12.93 -11.73
N ASN A 166 1.06 13.87 -11.30
CA ASN A 166 -0.39 13.68 -11.22
C ASN A 166 -0.78 12.38 -10.49
N LEU A 167 -0.05 12.09 -9.41
CA LEU A 167 -0.24 10.90 -8.61
C LEU A 167 -1.57 11.01 -7.85
N GLU A 168 -2.46 10.04 -8.04
CA GLU A 168 -3.81 10.03 -7.48
C GLU A 168 -4.24 8.62 -7.06
N TYR A 169 -4.97 8.53 -5.95
CA TYR A 169 -5.73 7.35 -5.57
C TYR A 169 -7.22 7.62 -5.74
N LEU A 170 -7.88 6.84 -6.58
CA LEU A 170 -9.30 6.96 -6.84
C LEU A 170 -10.02 5.70 -6.35
N PRO A 171 -11.15 5.82 -5.62
CA PRO A 171 -11.95 4.66 -5.26
C PRO A 171 -12.59 4.06 -6.51
N ILE A 172 -12.64 2.73 -6.58
CA ILE A 172 -13.29 1.95 -7.63
C ILE A 172 -14.25 0.92 -7.02
N ASP A 173 -15.05 0.26 -7.84
CA ASP A 173 -15.97 -0.83 -7.43
C ASP A 173 -16.87 -0.45 -6.25
N GLU A 174 -17.41 0.77 -6.29
CA GLU A 174 -18.25 1.37 -5.22
C GLU A 174 -17.51 1.50 -3.88
N GLY A 175 -16.19 1.70 -3.91
CA GLY A 175 -15.34 1.85 -2.73
C GLY A 175 -14.66 0.55 -2.28
N ARG A 176 -14.89 -0.57 -2.97
CA ARG A 176 -14.26 -1.86 -2.66
C ARG A 176 -12.85 -2.02 -3.25
N GLY A 177 -12.30 -0.96 -3.81
CA GLY A 177 -10.99 -1.01 -4.44
C GLY A 177 -10.35 0.36 -4.64
N TRP A 178 -9.10 0.33 -5.10
CA TRP A 178 -8.30 1.51 -5.39
C TRP A 178 -7.71 1.47 -6.80
N LEU A 179 -7.79 2.59 -7.50
CA LEU A 179 -7.04 2.88 -8.72
C LEU A 179 -5.88 3.83 -8.37
N LEU A 180 -4.65 3.38 -8.60
CA LEU A 180 -3.48 4.27 -8.66
C LEU A 180 -3.39 4.86 -10.07
N LYS A 181 -3.43 6.19 -10.17
CA LYS A 181 -3.26 6.92 -11.43
C LYS A 181 -2.03 7.83 -11.36
N PHE A 182 -1.22 7.85 -12.42
CA PHE A 182 -0.07 8.77 -12.51
C PHE A 182 0.43 8.96 -13.94
N SER A 183 1.28 9.97 -14.14
CA SER A 183 2.06 10.17 -15.34
C SER A 183 3.55 9.99 -15.06
N VAL A 184 4.31 9.61 -16.07
CA VAL A 184 5.77 9.45 -15.99
C VAL A 184 6.42 10.41 -16.96
N SER A 185 7.28 11.29 -16.46
CA SER A 185 8.08 12.21 -17.27
C SER A 185 9.57 12.02 -16.96
N ARG A 186 10.45 12.46 -17.86
CA ARG A 186 11.90 12.42 -17.65
C ARG A 186 12.35 13.71 -16.98
N ASN A 187 13.26 13.59 -16.03
CA ASN A 187 13.84 14.74 -15.36
C ASN A 187 14.82 15.45 -16.30
N ALA A 188 14.42 16.63 -16.78
CA ALA A 188 15.22 17.44 -17.72
C ALA A 188 16.64 17.75 -17.23
N ARG A 189 16.91 17.73 -15.91
CA ARG A 189 18.24 18.00 -15.35
C ARG A 189 19.21 16.83 -15.44
N THR A 190 18.71 15.62 -15.66
CA THR A 190 19.56 14.43 -15.85
C THR A 190 20.05 14.32 -17.29
N LEU A 191 19.29 14.87 -18.24
CA LEU A 191 19.64 14.89 -19.68
C LEU A 191 20.83 15.81 -20.01
N SER A 192 21.14 16.81 -19.17
CA SER A 192 22.20 17.79 -19.43
C SER A 192 23.61 17.33 -19.00
N PHE A 193 23.76 16.14 -18.41
CA PHE A 193 25.05 15.58 -18.00
C PHE A 193 25.61 14.50 -18.95
N GLU A 194 24.84 14.07 -19.95
CA GLU A 194 25.23 13.01 -20.89
C GLU A 194 25.58 13.50 -22.30
N ALA A 195 26.07 14.74 -22.47
CA ALA A 195 26.69 15.14 -23.74
C ALA A 195 28.20 14.87 -23.68
N PRO A 196 28.74 13.82 -24.35
CA PRO A 196 30.16 13.75 -24.63
C PRO A 196 30.48 14.66 -25.83
N GLU A 197 31.60 15.38 -25.74
CA GLU A 197 32.25 16.03 -26.89
C GLU A 197 32.62 15.04 -28.01
#